data_AF-A0A218VA48-F1
#
_entry.id   AF-A0A218VA48-F1
#
_cell.length_a   1.000
_cell.length_b   1.000
_cell.length_c   1.000
_cell.angle_alpha   90.00
_cell.angle_beta   90.00
_cell.angle_gamma   90.00
#
_symmetry.space_group_name_H-M   'P 1'
#
loop_
_entity.id
_entity.type
_entity.pdbx_description
1 polymer ?
#
loop_
_entity_poly.entity_id
_entity_poly.type
_entity_poly.pdbx_seq_one_letter_code
_entity_poly.pdbx_strand_id
1 'polypeptide(L)'
;MERSLLKTTREDNIGVWEEHFKTILLLLLETLGDKDHLIRALALRVLREILQNQPARLKNYAELTIMKTLEAHKDSHKEVIRAAEEAASTLASSIHPEQCIKVLCPIIQIAELLQDFNYMETSVRKASVFCLVAIYSAIGEELKPHIAQCTGSKMKLLDLYLKRAETTNSNSTSSSNVSMHS
;
A
#
# COMPACT_ATOMS: atom_id res chain seq x y z
N MET A 1 9.81 36.67 14.67
CA MET A 1 10.46 35.96 13.54
C MET A 1 9.91 34.55 13.35
N GLU A 2 9.55 33.82 14.42
CA GLU A 2 9.03 32.44 14.34
C GLU A 2 7.57 32.29 13.86
N ARG A 3 6.73 33.34 13.95
CA ARG A 3 5.32 33.28 13.48
C ARG A 3 5.13 33.56 11.99
N SER A 4 6.17 33.99 11.28
CA SER A 4 6.08 34.31 9.84
C SER A 4 6.38 33.10 8.94
N LEU A 5 7.12 32.10 9.43
CA LEU A 5 7.48 30.91 8.63
C LEU A 5 6.35 29.89 8.51
N LEU A 6 5.38 29.88 9.43
CA LEU A 6 4.19 29.03 9.38
C LEU A 6 3.08 29.57 8.45
N LYS A 7 3.19 30.83 7.99
CA LYS A 7 2.27 31.39 7.00
C LYS A 7 2.77 31.21 5.58
N THR A 8 4.07 31.17 5.34
CA THR A 8 4.64 30.94 3.99
C THR A 8 4.49 29.50 3.51
N THR A 9 4.26 28.53 4.40
CA THR A 9 4.03 27.13 4.02
C THR A 9 2.59 26.81 3.63
N ARG A 10 1.65 27.76 3.69
CA ARG A 10 0.24 27.49 3.38
C ARG A 10 -0.26 28.02 2.03
N GLU A 11 0.37 29.01 1.39
CA GLU A 11 -0.32 29.70 0.29
C GLU A 11 0.42 29.93 -1.04
N ASP A 12 1.72 29.60 -1.22
CA ASP A 12 2.40 29.90 -2.51
C ASP A 12 3.37 28.83 -3.05
N ASN A 13 3.12 27.54 -2.78
CA ASN A 13 3.98 26.46 -3.32
C ASN A 13 3.23 25.37 -4.10
N ILE A 14 1.93 25.57 -4.36
CA ILE A 14 1.13 24.62 -5.13
C ILE A 14 1.73 24.45 -6.54
N GLY A 15 2.14 25.53 -7.20
CA GLY A 15 2.70 25.50 -8.55
C GLY A 15 4.04 24.76 -8.67
N VAL A 16 4.94 24.97 -7.71
CA VAL A 16 6.27 24.31 -7.68
C VAL A 16 6.12 22.81 -7.44
N TRP A 17 5.20 22.40 -6.57
CA TRP A 17 4.86 20.99 -6.42
C TRP A 17 4.20 20.43 -7.68
N GLU A 18 3.24 21.10 -8.32
CA GLU A 18 2.67 20.61 -9.59
C GLU A 18 3.74 20.38 -10.67
N GLU A 19 4.69 21.31 -10.80
CA GLU A 19 5.73 21.26 -11.82
C GLU A 19 6.82 20.22 -11.53
N HIS A 20 7.23 20.07 -10.27
CA HIS A 20 8.37 19.24 -9.90
C HIS A 20 7.99 17.93 -9.20
N PHE A 21 6.72 17.69 -8.86
CA PHE A 21 6.31 16.49 -8.13
C PHE A 21 6.75 15.21 -8.83
N LYS A 22 6.66 15.17 -10.17
CA LYS A 22 7.17 14.02 -10.95
C LYS A 22 8.64 13.76 -10.66
N THR A 23 9.48 14.78 -10.75
CA THR A 23 10.93 14.67 -10.52
C THR A 23 11.22 14.27 -9.08
N ILE A 24 10.55 14.91 -8.11
CA ILE A 24 10.72 14.61 -6.69
C ILE A 24 10.33 13.16 -6.40
N LEU A 25 9.19 12.70 -6.95
CA LEU A 25 8.73 11.33 -6.78
C LEU A 25 9.70 10.33 -7.41
N LEU A 26 10.17 10.58 -8.64
CA LEU A 26 11.11 9.68 -9.31
C LEU A 26 12.44 9.59 -8.55
N LEU A 27 12.99 10.72 -8.10
CA LEU A 27 14.19 10.73 -7.25
C LEU A 27 13.97 9.98 -5.95
N LEU A 28 12.82 10.18 -5.28
CA LEU A 28 12.47 9.43 -4.08
C LEU A 28 12.40 7.93 -4.35
N LEU A 29 11.79 7.51 -5.45
CA LEU A 29 11.72 6.09 -5.82
C LEU A 29 13.08 5.51 -6.23
N GLU A 30 13.98 6.32 -6.80
CA GLU A 30 15.37 5.94 -7.06
C GLU A 30 16.15 5.74 -5.76
N THR A 31 15.89 6.54 -4.71
CA THR A 31 16.53 6.36 -3.40
C THR A 31 16.18 5.03 -2.71
N LEU A 32 15.15 4.32 -3.18
CA LEU A 32 14.89 2.94 -2.76
C LEU A 32 15.97 1.95 -3.23
N GLY A 33 16.88 2.36 -4.12
CA GLY A 33 18.05 1.60 -4.53
C GLY A 33 19.34 2.02 -3.83
N ASP A 34 19.28 2.87 -2.79
CA ASP A 34 20.49 3.35 -2.10
C ASP A 34 21.26 2.20 -1.42
N LYS A 35 22.57 2.36 -1.27
CA LYS A 35 23.43 1.38 -0.58
C LYS A 35 23.10 1.29 0.91
N ASP A 36 22.74 2.42 1.52
CA ASP A 36 22.37 2.49 2.94
C ASP A 36 20.89 2.13 3.13
N HIS A 37 20.66 1.08 3.92
CA HIS A 37 19.32 0.60 4.25
C HIS A 37 18.50 1.61 5.06
N LEU A 38 19.14 2.50 5.83
CA LEU A 38 18.45 3.55 6.55
C LEU A 38 17.87 4.59 5.59
N ILE A 39 18.59 4.92 4.51
CA ILE A 39 18.12 5.84 3.46
C ILE A 39 16.91 5.23 2.75
N ARG A 40 17.00 3.93 2.38
CA ARG A 40 15.88 3.22 1.75
C ARG A 40 14.63 3.19 2.66
N ALA A 41 14.81 2.90 3.95
CA ALA A 41 13.70 2.90 4.91
C ALA A 41 13.10 4.31 5.10
N LEU A 42 13.92 5.35 5.13
CA LEU A 42 13.46 6.74 5.19
C LEU A 42 12.70 7.13 3.92
N ALA A 43 13.16 6.71 2.75
CA ALA A 43 12.47 6.98 1.48
C ALA A 43 11.05 6.38 1.47
N LEU A 44 10.87 5.15 1.99
CA LEU A 44 9.56 4.53 2.14
C LEU A 44 8.66 5.29 3.13
N ARG A 45 9.24 5.80 4.23
CA ARG A 45 8.50 6.62 5.20
C ARG A 45 8.05 7.94 4.58
N VAL A 46 8.91 8.60 3.82
CA VAL A 46 8.55 9.83 3.08
C VAL A 46 7.46 9.53 2.05
N LEU A 47 7.57 8.43 1.31
CA LEU A 47 6.55 8.00 0.35
C LEU A 47 5.20 7.77 1.04
N ARG A 48 5.20 7.12 2.21
CA ARG A 48 4.01 6.94 3.04
C ARG A 48 3.39 8.28 3.46
N GLU A 49 4.19 9.24 3.89
CA GLU A 49 3.68 10.58 4.25
C GLU A 49 3.09 11.31 3.05
N ILE A 50 3.66 11.16 1.85
CA ILE A 50 3.08 11.73 0.62
C ILE A 50 1.73 11.07 0.30
N LEU A 51 1.63 9.73 0.43
CA LEU A 51 0.38 8.99 0.25
C LEU A 51 -0.71 9.46 1.23
N GLN A 52 -0.37 9.71 2.49
CA GLN A 52 -1.34 10.16 3.51
C GLN A 52 -1.81 11.59 3.30
N ASN A 53 -0.89 12.49 2.97
CA ASN A 53 -1.18 13.92 2.95
C ASN A 53 -1.65 14.41 1.58
N GLN A 54 -1.21 13.77 0.48
CA GLN A 54 -1.45 14.23 -0.89
C GLN A 54 -1.72 13.07 -1.88
N PRO A 55 -2.67 12.16 -1.59
CA PRO A 55 -2.94 10.97 -2.41
C PRO A 55 -3.32 11.32 -3.86
N ALA A 56 -3.99 12.46 -4.07
CA ALA A 56 -4.42 12.90 -5.40
C ALA A 56 -3.27 13.08 -6.38
N ARG A 57 -2.07 13.45 -5.90
CA ARG A 57 -0.89 13.65 -6.75
C ARG A 57 -0.32 12.33 -7.28
N LEU A 58 -0.55 11.23 -6.57
CA LEU A 58 -0.05 9.91 -6.94
C LEU A 58 -0.95 9.18 -7.94
N LYS A 59 -2.14 9.71 -8.28
CA LYS A 59 -3.07 9.03 -9.21
C LYS A 59 -2.44 8.68 -10.56
N ASN A 60 -1.61 9.57 -11.11
CA ASN A 60 -0.93 9.36 -12.40
C ASN A 60 0.33 8.49 -12.28
N TYR A 61 0.76 8.17 -11.05
CA TYR A 61 1.97 7.40 -10.75
C TYR A 61 1.68 6.14 -9.94
N ALA A 62 0.40 5.84 -9.70
CA ALA A 62 -0.06 4.78 -8.82
C ALA A 62 0.61 3.44 -9.13
N GLU A 63 0.64 3.06 -10.40
CA GLU A 63 1.23 1.80 -10.84
C GLU A 63 2.73 1.69 -10.50
N LEU A 64 3.50 2.73 -10.83
CA LEU A 64 4.92 2.78 -10.51
C LEU A 64 5.15 2.74 -8.99
N THR A 65 4.39 3.52 -8.24
CA THR A 65 4.47 3.60 -6.77
C THR A 65 4.14 2.25 -6.12
N ILE A 66 3.09 1.55 -6.59
CA ILE A 66 2.73 0.21 -6.12
C ILE A 66 3.88 -0.76 -6.38
N MET A 67 4.37 -0.83 -7.62
CA MET A 67 5.44 -1.76 -7.98
C MET A 67 6.69 -1.55 -7.14
N LYS A 68 7.13 -0.29 -6.99
CA LYS A 68 8.33 0.04 -6.18
C LYS A 68 8.16 -0.27 -4.70
N THR A 69 6.98 -0.04 -4.15
CA THR A 69 6.68 -0.39 -2.75
C THR A 69 6.68 -1.91 -2.54
N LEU A 70 6.13 -2.68 -3.48
CA LEU A 70 6.14 -4.14 -3.41
C LEU A 70 7.56 -4.71 -3.60
N GLU A 71 8.36 -4.14 -4.51
CA GLU A 71 9.75 -4.53 -4.74
C GLU A 71 10.60 -4.38 -3.47
N ALA A 72 10.36 -3.34 -2.66
CA ALA A 72 11.07 -3.12 -1.40
C ALA A 72 10.85 -4.22 -0.34
N HIS A 73 9.85 -5.10 -0.50
CA HIS A 73 9.68 -6.27 0.38
C HIS A 73 10.70 -7.40 0.11
N LYS A 74 11.51 -7.27 -0.94
CA LYS A 74 12.67 -8.13 -1.23
C LYS A 74 13.95 -7.65 -0.55
N ASP A 75 13.89 -6.56 0.21
CA ASP A 75 15.08 -6.02 0.88
C ASP A 75 15.63 -7.01 1.92
N SER A 76 16.96 -7.09 2.03
CA SER A 76 17.61 -7.96 3.02
C SER A 76 17.42 -7.48 4.46
N HIS A 77 17.10 -6.20 4.66
CA HIS A 77 16.94 -5.60 5.98
C HIS A 77 15.48 -5.47 6.39
N LYS A 78 15.17 -6.04 7.56
CA LYS A 78 13.83 -6.06 8.15
C LYS A 78 13.22 -4.66 8.35
N GLU A 79 14.04 -3.64 8.60
CA GLU A 79 13.54 -2.28 8.79
C GLU A 79 12.97 -1.70 7.50
N VAL A 80 13.60 -1.98 6.36
CA VAL A 80 13.11 -1.56 5.04
C VAL A 80 11.82 -2.30 4.72
N ILE A 81 11.78 -3.62 4.97
CA ILE A 81 10.56 -4.43 4.78
C ILE A 81 9.40 -3.87 5.62
N ARG A 82 9.63 -3.56 6.91
CA ARG A 82 8.60 -2.97 7.77
C ARG A 82 8.12 -1.61 7.24
N ALA A 83 9.03 -0.75 6.81
CA ALA A 83 8.65 0.53 6.21
C ALA A 83 7.86 0.35 4.91
N ALA A 84 8.17 -0.68 4.13
CA ALA A 84 7.45 -1.03 2.91
C ALA A 84 6.03 -1.54 3.23
N GLU A 85 5.87 -2.36 4.28
CA GLU A 85 4.57 -2.85 4.74
C GLU A 85 3.65 -1.69 5.16
N GLU A 86 4.18 -0.72 5.92
CA GLU A 86 3.43 0.46 6.36
C GLU A 86 3.05 1.38 5.19
N ALA A 87 3.97 1.56 4.23
CA ALA A 87 3.70 2.31 3.01
C ALA A 87 2.64 1.61 2.15
N ALA A 88 2.72 0.29 2.02
CA ALA A 88 1.79 -0.52 1.24
C ALA A 88 0.37 -0.52 1.85
N SER A 89 0.26 -0.60 3.17
CA SER A 89 -1.02 -0.47 3.89
C SER A 89 -1.66 0.90 3.67
N THR A 90 -0.86 1.96 3.70
CA THR A 90 -1.32 3.32 3.43
C THR A 90 -1.72 3.48 1.96
N LEU A 91 -0.96 2.89 1.05
CA LEU A 91 -1.26 2.92 -0.38
C LEU A 91 -2.64 2.32 -0.67
N ALA A 92 -2.91 1.15 -0.09
CA ALA A 92 -4.17 0.43 -0.23
C ALA A 92 -5.39 1.27 0.16
N SER A 93 -5.26 2.18 1.14
CA SER A 93 -6.34 3.08 1.56
C SER A 93 -6.35 4.43 0.83
N SER A 94 -5.27 4.79 0.13
CA SER A 94 -5.06 6.14 -0.41
C SER A 94 -5.22 6.23 -1.93
N ILE A 95 -5.06 5.13 -2.67
CA ILE A 95 -5.13 5.09 -4.14
C ILE A 95 -6.45 4.47 -4.61
N HIS A 96 -6.91 4.86 -5.81
CA HIS A 96 -8.09 4.28 -6.42
C HIS A 96 -7.98 2.76 -6.54
N PRO A 97 -8.98 2.02 -6.04
CA PRO A 97 -8.92 0.56 -5.97
C PRO A 97 -8.66 -0.14 -7.28
N GLU A 98 -9.22 0.38 -8.36
CA GLU A 98 -9.11 -0.18 -9.70
C GLU A 98 -7.67 -0.15 -10.19
N GLN A 99 -6.90 0.88 -9.82
CA GLN A 99 -5.48 0.96 -10.15
C GLN A 99 -4.67 -0.06 -9.35
N CYS A 100 -4.97 -0.21 -8.06
CA CYS A 100 -4.31 -1.21 -7.23
C CYS A 100 -4.56 -2.63 -7.73
N ILE A 101 -5.81 -2.98 -8.08
CA ILE A 101 -6.15 -4.31 -8.61
C ILE A 101 -5.43 -4.60 -9.93
N LYS A 102 -5.38 -3.62 -10.84
CA LYS A 102 -4.70 -3.78 -12.14
C LYS A 102 -3.24 -4.21 -12.01
N VAL A 103 -2.57 -3.74 -10.96
CA VAL A 103 -1.15 -4.06 -10.69
C VAL A 103 -1.02 -5.33 -9.85
N LEU A 104 -1.88 -5.50 -8.84
CA LEU A 104 -1.81 -6.62 -7.91
C LEU A 104 -2.26 -7.95 -8.54
N CYS A 105 -3.29 -7.98 -9.40
CA CYS A 105 -3.78 -9.22 -10.03
C CYS A 105 -2.67 -9.90 -10.87
N PRO A 106 -1.94 -9.21 -11.77
CA PRO A 106 -0.82 -9.82 -12.50
C PRO A 106 0.31 -10.32 -11.61
N ILE A 107 0.68 -9.59 -10.55
CA ILE A 107 1.76 -10.00 -9.63
C ILE A 107 1.40 -11.30 -8.91
N ILE A 108 0.16 -11.42 -8.45
CA ILE A 108 -0.34 -12.64 -7.80
C ILE A 108 -0.45 -13.78 -8.82
N GLN A 109 -0.92 -13.50 -10.04
CA GLN A 109 -1.04 -14.50 -11.10
C GLN A 109 0.32 -15.08 -11.51
N ILE A 110 1.34 -14.22 -11.66
CA ILE A 110 2.72 -14.66 -11.93
C ILE A 110 3.22 -15.51 -10.76
N ALA A 111 2.94 -15.12 -9.52
CA ALA A 111 3.35 -15.88 -8.34
C ALA A 111 2.67 -17.26 -8.23
N GLU A 112 1.46 -17.42 -8.78
CA GLU A 112 0.72 -18.70 -8.84
C GLU A 112 1.17 -19.60 -9.99
N LEU A 113 1.35 -19.06 -11.21
CA LEU A 113 1.89 -19.79 -12.37
C LEU A 113 3.30 -20.34 -12.10
N LEU A 114 4.02 -19.68 -11.20
CA LEU A 114 5.40 -19.97 -10.85
C LEU A 114 5.53 -20.68 -9.50
N GLN A 115 4.48 -21.32 -8.99
CA GLN A 115 4.61 -22.28 -7.88
C GLN A 115 5.62 -23.40 -8.21
N ASP A 116 5.84 -23.68 -9.50
CA ASP A 116 6.88 -24.59 -9.99
C ASP A 116 8.25 -23.93 -10.29
N PHE A 117 8.34 -22.60 -10.33
CA PHE A 117 9.59 -21.87 -10.62
C PHE A 117 9.72 -20.61 -9.75
N ASN A 118 10.51 -20.69 -8.69
CA ASN A 118 10.97 -19.67 -7.71
C ASN A 118 11.21 -18.18 -8.14
N TYR A 119 10.41 -17.54 -8.99
CA TYR A 119 10.74 -16.22 -9.58
C TYR A 119 10.15 -15.02 -8.83
N MET A 120 9.10 -15.22 -8.01
CA MET A 120 8.59 -14.20 -7.10
C MET A 120 8.76 -14.67 -5.66
N GLU A 121 9.61 -13.98 -4.91
CA GLU A 121 9.86 -14.24 -3.49
C GLU A 121 8.56 -14.21 -2.67
N THR A 122 8.46 -15.13 -1.70
CA THR A 122 7.32 -15.29 -0.80
C THR A 122 6.92 -13.99 -0.09
N SER A 123 7.86 -13.07 0.16
CA SER A 123 7.62 -11.77 0.80
C SER A 123 6.73 -10.86 -0.05
N VAL A 124 7.03 -10.73 -1.35
CA VAL A 124 6.25 -9.89 -2.27
C VAL A 124 4.85 -10.46 -2.48
N ARG A 125 4.72 -11.79 -2.51
CA ARG A 125 3.41 -12.45 -2.56
C ARG A 125 2.56 -12.10 -1.34
N LYS A 126 3.14 -12.22 -0.14
CA LYS A 126 2.46 -11.86 1.12
C LYS A 126 2.06 -10.39 1.14
N ALA A 127 2.96 -9.49 0.74
CA ALA A 127 2.70 -8.05 0.68
C ALA A 127 1.56 -7.71 -0.29
N SER A 128 1.56 -8.33 -1.48
CA SER A 128 0.52 -8.13 -2.49
C SER A 128 -0.84 -8.60 -1.99
N VAL A 129 -0.90 -9.76 -1.33
CA VAL A 129 -2.12 -10.26 -0.68
C VAL A 129 -2.58 -9.34 0.44
N PHE A 130 -1.65 -8.84 1.27
CA PHE A 130 -1.98 -7.90 2.35
C PHE A 130 -2.58 -6.60 1.80
N CYS A 131 -2.01 -6.06 0.71
CA CYS A 131 -2.57 -4.90 0.02
C CYS A 131 -3.99 -5.18 -0.49
N LEU A 132 -4.23 -6.32 -1.14
CA LEU A 132 -5.58 -6.66 -1.62
C LEU A 132 -6.61 -6.76 -0.50
N VAL A 133 -6.23 -7.34 0.64
CA VAL A 133 -7.13 -7.40 1.81
C VAL A 133 -7.42 -5.99 2.33
N ALA A 134 -6.41 -5.14 2.45
CA ALA A 134 -6.60 -3.76 2.88
C ALA A 134 -7.49 -2.95 1.92
N ILE A 135 -7.32 -3.13 0.61
CA ILE A 135 -8.17 -2.54 -0.43
C ILE A 135 -9.62 -3.01 -0.25
N TYR A 136 -9.86 -4.32 -0.17
CA TYR A 136 -11.21 -4.82 0.05
C TYR A 136 -11.84 -4.29 1.34
N SER A 137 -11.09 -4.24 2.44
CA SER A 137 -11.61 -3.67 3.69
C SER A 137 -12.02 -2.20 3.56
N ALA A 138 -11.39 -1.43 2.66
CA ALA A 138 -11.70 -0.02 2.46
C ALA A 138 -12.95 0.23 1.59
N ILE A 139 -13.26 -0.67 0.66
CA ILE A 139 -14.27 -0.47 -0.41
C ILE A 139 -15.43 -1.45 -0.28
N GLY A 140 -15.20 -2.57 0.40
CA GLY A 140 -16.13 -3.66 0.56
C GLY A 140 -16.52 -4.31 -0.77
N GLU A 141 -17.81 -4.54 -0.91
CA GLU A 141 -18.39 -5.39 -1.96
C GLU A 141 -18.36 -4.75 -3.36
N GLU A 142 -18.12 -3.45 -3.46
CA GLU A 142 -17.94 -2.76 -4.75
C GLU A 142 -16.68 -3.23 -5.50
N LEU A 143 -15.78 -3.94 -4.80
CA LEU A 143 -14.62 -4.58 -5.41
C LEU A 143 -14.96 -5.84 -6.21
N LYS A 144 -16.07 -6.52 -5.90
CA LYS A 144 -16.49 -7.80 -6.53
C LYS A 144 -16.49 -7.79 -8.06
N PRO A 145 -17.04 -6.79 -8.77
CA PRO A 145 -17.03 -6.77 -10.24
C PRO A 145 -15.63 -6.68 -10.85
N HIS A 146 -14.69 -6.02 -10.16
CA HIS A 146 -13.29 -5.90 -10.62
C HIS A 146 -12.49 -7.17 -10.33
N ILE A 147 -12.80 -7.85 -9.22
CA ILE A 147 -12.21 -9.16 -8.87
C ILE A 147 -12.76 -10.28 -9.75
N ALA A 148 -14.04 -10.21 -10.16
CA ALA A 148 -14.66 -11.22 -11.03
C ALA A 148 -13.94 -11.36 -12.38
N GLN A 149 -13.21 -10.33 -12.82
CA GLN A 149 -12.33 -10.38 -13.99
C GLN A 149 -11.03 -11.19 -13.72
N CYS A 150 -10.62 -11.32 -12.46
CA CYS A 150 -9.55 -12.22 -12.03
C CYS A 150 -10.17 -13.64 -11.88
N THR A 151 -10.13 -14.44 -12.95
CA THR A 151 -10.66 -15.82 -13.11
C THR A 151 -10.55 -16.81 -11.92
N GLY A 152 -11.66 -17.53 -11.64
CA GLY A 152 -11.73 -18.89 -11.06
C GLY A 152 -11.00 -19.16 -9.73
N SER A 153 -9.80 -19.73 -9.80
CA SER A 153 -8.93 -20.03 -8.65
C SER A 153 -8.60 -18.78 -7.83
N LYS A 154 -8.52 -17.63 -8.51
CA LYS A 154 -8.22 -16.30 -7.96
C LYS A 154 -9.32 -15.79 -7.03
N MET A 155 -10.58 -16.15 -7.30
CA MET A 155 -11.72 -15.76 -6.47
C MET A 155 -11.77 -16.56 -5.16
N LYS A 156 -11.46 -17.86 -5.19
CA LYS A 156 -11.45 -18.73 -3.99
C LYS A 156 -10.39 -18.33 -2.96
N LEU A 157 -9.22 -17.90 -3.41
CA LEU A 157 -8.14 -17.49 -2.52
C LEU A 157 -8.46 -16.14 -1.89
N LEU A 158 -8.95 -15.18 -2.68
CA LEU A 158 -9.41 -13.92 -2.13
C LEU A 158 -10.57 -14.17 -1.15
N ASP A 159 -11.57 -14.96 -1.51
CA ASP A 159 -12.68 -15.35 -0.63
C ASP A 159 -12.18 -15.97 0.68
N LEU A 160 -11.12 -16.81 0.64
CA LEU A 160 -10.46 -17.35 1.84
C LEU A 160 -9.80 -16.25 2.70
N TYR A 161 -9.12 -15.28 2.09
CA TYR A 161 -8.49 -14.16 2.80
C TYR A 161 -9.52 -13.15 3.34
N LEU A 162 -10.62 -12.92 2.60
CA LEU A 162 -11.77 -12.11 3.01
C LEU A 162 -12.46 -12.71 4.23
N LYS A 163 -12.75 -14.01 4.18
CA LYS A 163 -13.34 -14.76 5.29
C LYS A 163 -12.47 -14.71 6.55
N ARG A 164 -11.14 -14.67 6.39
CA ARG A 164 -10.18 -14.46 7.51
C ARG A 164 -10.18 -13.02 8.03
N ALA A 165 -10.30 -12.01 7.17
CA ALA A 165 -10.40 -10.61 7.57
C ALA A 165 -11.68 -10.33 8.36
N GLU A 166 -12.83 -10.86 7.94
CA GLU A 166 -14.12 -10.77 8.65
C GLU A 166 -14.09 -11.45 10.02
N THR A 167 -13.35 -12.57 10.14
CA THR A 167 -13.15 -13.27 11.41
C THR A 167 -12.29 -12.45 12.39
N THR A 168 -11.39 -11.60 11.88
CA THR A 168 -10.52 -10.73 12.71
C THR A 168 -11.28 -9.49 13.21
N ASN A 169 -12.25 -8.98 12.45
CA ASN A 169 -13.07 -7.81 12.84
C ASN A 169 -14.21 -8.16 13.82
N SER A 170 -14.54 -9.45 13.97
CA SER A 170 -15.61 -9.92 14.86
C SER A 170 -15.18 -10.07 16.33
N ASN A 171 -13.89 -9.91 16.64
CA ASN A 171 -13.35 -10.02 18.00
C ASN A 171 -13.20 -8.68 18.74
N SER A 172 -13.57 -7.54 18.14
CA SER A 172 -13.45 -6.21 18.75
C SER A 172 -14.76 -5.65 19.31
N THR A 173 -15.89 -6.36 19.21
CA THR A 173 -17.22 -5.87 19.66
C THR A 173 -17.88 -6.67 20.78
N SER A 174 -17.17 -7.60 21.43
CA SER A 174 -17.67 -8.39 22.56
C SER A 174 -16.93 -8.10 23.87
N SER A 175 -16.76 -6.83 24.24
CA SER A 175 -16.31 -6.42 25.57
C SER A 175 -16.96 -5.11 26.03
N SER A 176 -18.28 -5.08 26.05
CA SER A 176 -19.03 -4.12 26.85
C SER A 176 -20.41 -4.70 27.14
N ASN A 177 -20.50 -5.42 28.26
CA ASN A 177 -21.65 -5.51 29.15
C ASN A 177 -21.34 -6.49 30.30
N VAL A 178 -20.65 -6.00 31.34
CA VAL A 178 -20.84 -6.54 32.69
C VAL A 178 -21.57 -5.45 33.47
N SER A 179 -22.88 -5.60 33.52
CA SER A 179 -23.80 -4.73 34.24
C SER A 179 -23.62 -4.88 35.75
N MET A 180 -23.72 -3.75 36.44
CA MET A 180 -23.73 -3.60 37.90
C MET A 180 -24.78 -4.50 38.55
N HIS A 181 -24.39 -5.23 39.60
CA HIS A 181 -25.29 -5.54 40.71
C HIS A 181 -24.50 -5.76 42.01
N SER A 182 -24.65 -4.83 42.94
CA SER A 182 -24.64 -5.06 44.38
C SER A 182 -25.54 -4.00 45.00
#